data_AF-A0A5S6Q9G4-F1
#
_entry.id   AF-A0A5S6Q9G4-F1
#
_cell.length_a   1.000
_cell.length_b   1.000
_cell.length_c   1.000
_cell.angle_alpha   90.00
_cell.angle_beta   90.00
_cell.angle_gamma   90.00
#
_symmetry.space_group_name_H-M   'P 1'
#
loop_
_entity.id
_entity.type
_entity.pdbx_description
1 polymer ?
#
loop_
_entity_poly.entity_id
_entity_poly.type
_entity_poly.pdbx_seq_one_letter_code
_entity_poly.pdbx_strand_id
1 'polypeptide(L)'
;MRGHGILAKKAADGKNTGTGTVLSFSAALRLFYVSKVLPSEQLLPERLLGEQALIESEFSCPPCVLLVGDYSVGKTTMLRHLLKTDYAGARIGEGPTTDAFSILMYGEEHRQFSVASMINDEQFPYQGLQCFDYATLKRCFVVLMPSMLLRHVTLVDSPGILPKSEPQRDYDYESVICYFASRADSVWLLYDARKPFVSEQLAKIMSKFQPFQSKLTHIINKVDSCNAGELNHAFNNILTSLARIYPANEVPHIYVGSFWTKPMRNPVNYEILERDMRLLYRHLRYLTFTVHIRRLDEVTRHASRIRATALAAKESQHLKLLFRLNILKRPSLKKRLDKIIYPLIVKKYYVNPSDLPTSRSMTHCLCRRFQSGKPLYTPSALNLLEDFLKNDVHRFLDILSSCMSLYMYQPEPKPPKPQTSLFTWQQVAETASRCRWREVFKRLSPSQDKLDVKQVMPHIERGNISKAMLERAWRLSCRRQLQSRPAQFRKCSPKI
;
A
#
# COMPACT_ATOMS: atom_id res chain seq x y z
N MET A 1 5.37 24.50 3.26
CA MET A 1 4.34 25.44 3.76
C MET A 1 3.21 24.61 4.35
N ARG A 2 2.89 24.85 5.62
CA ARG A 2 2.02 24.01 6.48
C ARG A 2 0.55 24.27 6.15
N GLY A 3 -0.20 23.24 5.78
CA GLY A 3 -1.66 23.30 5.62
C GLY A 3 -2.34 22.81 6.90
N HIS A 4 -2.76 23.73 7.75
CA HIS A 4 -3.58 23.42 8.93
C HIS A 4 -5.06 23.57 8.56
N GLY A 5 -5.83 22.48 8.63
CA GLY A 5 -7.29 22.53 8.63
C GLY A 5 -7.78 23.20 9.92
N ILE A 6 -8.59 24.24 9.79
CA ILE A 6 -8.97 25.17 10.86
C ILE A 6 -10.32 24.73 11.45
N LEU A 7 -10.37 24.43 12.76
CA LEU A 7 -11.63 24.44 13.52
C LEU A 7 -11.67 25.67 14.41
N ALA A 8 -12.64 26.55 14.18
CA ALA A 8 -13.04 27.57 15.14
C ALA A 8 -14.34 27.14 15.84
N LYS A 9 -14.33 27.08 17.17
CA LYS A 9 -15.51 26.82 17.99
C LYS A 9 -16.26 28.15 18.18
N LYS A 10 -17.45 28.32 17.59
CA LYS A 10 -18.36 29.41 17.98
C LYS A 10 -19.12 28.97 19.23
N ALA A 11 -18.76 29.53 20.38
CA ALA A 11 -19.61 29.53 21.57
C ALA A 11 -20.53 30.76 21.49
N ALA A 12 -21.83 30.53 21.62
CA ALA A 12 -22.79 31.59 21.93
C ALA A 12 -22.61 32.01 23.39
N ASP A 13 -22.81 33.30 23.61
CA ASP A 13 -22.83 34.05 24.87
C ASP A 13 -21.51 34.40 25.57
N GLY A 14 -21.22 35.71 25.51
CA GLY A 14 -20.82 36.49 26.67
C GLY A 14 -19.37 36.37 27.16
N LYS A 15 -18.51 37.23 26.60
CA LYS A 15 -17.22 37.68 27.18
C LYS A 15 -16.36 36.60 27.86
N ASN A 16 -15.55 35.90 27.08
CA ASN A 16 -14.20 35.55 27.51
C ASN A 16 -13.29 35.38 26.30
N THR A 17 -12.28 36.22 26.19
CA THR A 17 -11.19 36.14 25.21
C THR A 17 -10.30 34.95 25.55
N GLY A 18 -10.77 33.74 25.22
CA GLY A 18 -9.93 32.55 25.20
C GLY A 18 -9.14 32.53 23.90
N THR A 19 -7.82 32.62 23.99
CA THR A 19 -6.89 32.27 22.91
C THR A 19 -7.26 30.89 22.38
N GLY A 20 -7.95 30.85 21.23
CA GLY A 20 -8.38 29.59 20.63
C GLY A 20 -7.16 28.77 20.24
N THR A 21 -6.86 27.73 21.02
CA THR A 21 -5.76 26.81 20.73
C THR A 21 -6.09 26.10 19.42
N VAL A 22 -5.32 26.39 18.37
CA VAL A 22 -5.48 25.73 17.07
C VAL A 22 -5.02 24.27 17.22
N LEU A 23 -5.99 23.35 17.27
CA LEU A 23 -5.72 21.92 17.35
C LEU A 23 -5.57 21.33 15.94
N SER A 24 -4.58 20.44 15.77
CA SER A 24 -4.46 19.66 14.53
C SER A 24 -5.62 18.68 14.39
N PHE A 25 -5.92 18.25 13.15
CA PHE A 25 -6.97 17.25 12.90
C PHE A 25 -6.76 15.98 13.74
N SER A 26 -5.53 15.44 13.76
CA SER A 26 -5.18 14.26 14.55
C SER A 26 -5.40 14.48 16.06
N ALA A 27 -5.05 15.65 16.59
CA ALA A 27 -5.27 15.97 18.00
C ALA A 27 -6.76 16.10 18.32
N ALA A 28 -7.54 16.73 17.44
CA ALA A 28 -8.99 16.84 17.60
C ALA A 28 -9.66 15.45 17.57
N LEU A 29 -9.35 14.62 16.57
CA LEU A 29 -9.88 13.26 16.46
C LEU A 29 -9.57 12.43 17.71
N ARG A 30 -8.35 12.53 18.23
CA ARG A 30 -7.94 11.89 19.48
C ARG A 30 -8.80 12.33 20.67
N LEU A 31 -9.02 13.63 20.84
CA LEU A 31 -9.84 14.14 21.96
C LEU A 31 -11.28 13.61 21.92
N PHE A 32 -11.87 13.54 20.72
CA PHE A 32 -13.22 12.96 20.54
C PHE A 32 -13.23 11.44 20.79
N TYR A 33 -12.20 10.72 20.34
CA TYR A 33 -12.06 9.30 20.64
C TYR A 33 -11.97 9.03 22.15
N VAL A 34 -11.07 9.72 22.86
CA VAL A 34 -10.88 9.55 24.31
C VAL A 34 -12.14 9.95 25.11
N SER A 35 -12.83 11.01 24.69
CA SER A 35 -14.02 11.48 25.42
C SER A 35 -15.29 10.69 25.13
N LYS A 36 -15.48 10.19 23.90
CA LYS A 36 -16.77 9.60 23.48
C LYS A 36 -16.71 8.11 23.13
N VAL A 37 -15.58 7.60 22.64
CA VAL A 37 -15.46 6.21 22.18
C VAL A 37 -14.83 5.32 23.27
N LEU A 38 -13.70 5.76 23.84
CA LEU A 38 -12.94 5.03 24.84
C LEU A 38 -13.77 4.59 26.08
N PRO A 39 -14.74 5.38 26.61
CA PRO A 39 -15.54 4.94 27.74
C PRO A 39 -16.39 3.69 27.46
N SER A 40 -16.85 3.51 26.22
CA SER A 40 -17.58 2.30 25.81
C SER A 40 -16.63 1.13 25.55
N GLU A 41 -15.44 1.41 25.02
CA GLU A 41 -14.41 0.42 24.74
C GLU A 41 -13.89 -0.26 26.00
N GLN A 42 -13.57 0.52 27.04
CA GLN A 42 -13.05 0.01 28.32
C GLN A 42 -14.00 -0.97 29.04
N LEU A 43 -15.30 -0.92 28.74
CA LEU A 43 -16.29 -1.84 29.30
C LEU A 43 -16.22 -3.23 28.64
N LEU A 44 -15.78 -3.27 27.38
CA LEU A 44 -15.73 -4.45 26.54
C LEU A 44 -14.34 -5.12 26.65
N PRO A 45 -14.28 -6.47 26.69
CA PRO A 45 -13.01 -7.18 26.59
C PRO A 45 -12.45 -7.12 25.16
N GLU A 46 -11.14 -6.88 25.02
CA GLU A 46 -10.42 -6.80 23.73
C GLU A 46 -10.69 -7.98 22.79
N ARG A 47 -10.82 -9.19 23.34
CA ARG A 47 -11.13 -10.41 22.56
C ARG A 47 -12.44 -10.31 21.75
N LEU A 48 -13.39 -9.48 22.17
CA LEU A 48 -14.63 -9.25 21.41
C LEU A 48 -14.44 -8.28 20.25
N LEU A 49 -13.55 -7.30 20.41
CA LEU A 49 -13.29 -6.27 19.41
C LEU A 49 -12.33 -6.80 18.33
N GLY A 50 -11.47 -7.76 18.67
CA GLY A 50 -10.52 -8.36 17.72
C GLY A 50 -9.35 -7.46 17.35
N GLU A 51 -9.38 -6.21 17.82
CA GLU A 51 -8.37 -5.16 17.65
C GLU A 51 -8.06 -4.57 19.02
N GLN A 52 -6.81 -4.15 19.22
CA GLN A 52 -6.39 -3.41 20.41
C GLN A 52 -6.89 -1.97 20.35
N ALA A 53 -7.04 -1.33 21.50
CA ALA A 53 -7.38 0.08 21.57
C ALA A 53 -6.34 0.93 20.83
N LEU A 54 -6.82 1.99 20.18
CA LEU A 54 -5.96 2.91 19.46
C LEU A 54 -5.13 3.72 20.46
N ILE A 55 -3.82 3.71 20.27
CA ILE A 55 -2.88 4.41 21.14
C ILE A 55 -2.73 5.86 20.67
N GLU A 56 -2.40 6.78 21.58
CA GLU A 56 -2.20 8.20 21.26
C GLU A 56 -1.23 8.44 20.10
N SER A 57 -0.11 7.73 20.06
CA SER A 57 0.90 7.84 19.01
C SER A 57 0.39 7.38 17.63
N GLU A 58 -0.62 6.51 17.56
CA GLU A 58 -1.21 6.03 16.29
C GLU A 58 -1.99 7.14 15.56
N PHE A 59 -2.58 8.12 16.29
CA PHE A 59 -3.34 9.22 15.69
C PHE A 59 -2.46 10.24 14.96
N SER A 60 -1.25 10.46 15.45
CA SER A 60 -0.28 11.41 14.89
C SER A 60 0.69 10.77 13.89
N CYS A 61 0.68 9.44 13.77
CA CYS A 61 1.63 8.72 12.92
C CYS A 61 1.38 9.01 11.43
N PRO A 62 2.44 9.27 10.63
CA PRO A 62 2.31 9.36 9.17
C PRO A 62 1.78 8.04 8.58
N PRO A 63 1.24 8.06 7.35
CA PRO A 63 0.73 6.85 6.71
C PRO A 63 1.81 5.77 6.61
N CYS A 64 1.42 4.53 6.88
CA CYS A 64 2.30 3.37 6.87
C CYS A 64 2.15 2.58 5.57
N VAL A 65 3.27 2.33 4.88
CA VAL A 65 3.33 1.46 3.69
C VAL A 65 4.11 0.20 4.02
N LEU A 66 3.44 -0.95 3.95
CA LEU A 66 4.03 -2.26 4.18
C LEU A 66 4.41 -2.91 2.85
N LEU A 67 5.66 -3.36 2.70
CA LEU A 67 6.09 -4.14 1.54
C LEU A 67 6.06 -5.63 1.87
N VAL A 68 5.39 -6.42 1.03
CA VAL A 68 5.25 -7.88 1.17
C VAL A 68 5.55 -8.55 -0.16
N GLY A 69 6.20 -9.71 -0.10
CA GLY A 69 6.46 -10.52 -1.28
C GLY A 69 7.49 -11.61 -1.02
N ASP A 70 7.66 -12.49 -1.99
CA ASP A 70 8.58 -13.61 -1.89
C ASP A 70 10.04 -13.18 -1.66
N TYR A 71 10.86 -14.15 -1.26
CA TYR A 71 12.28 -13.94 -1.15
C TYR A 71 12.89 -13.48 -2.50
N SER A 72 13.83 -12.53 -2.42
CA SER A 72 14.54 -11.97 -3.58
C SER A 72 13.70 -11.18 -4.60
N VAL A 73 12.44 -10.80 -4.34
CA VAL A 73 11.63 -9.98 -5.28
C VAL A 73 12.06 -8.50 -5.40
N GLY A 74 12.91 -8.02 -4.48
CA GLY A 74 13.47 -6.65 -4.51
C GLY A 74 12.79 -5.62 -3.61
N LYS A 75 12.15 -6.02 -2.50
CA LYS A 75 11.54 -5.12 -1.50
C LYS A 75 12.54 -4.10 -0.94
N THR A 76 13.63 -4.58 -0.34
CA THR A 76 14.72 -3.76 0.19
C THR A 76 15.36 -2.87 -0.89
N THR A 77 15.52 -3.38 -2.12
CA THR A 77 16.05 -2.60 -3.25
C THR A 77 15.11 -1.46 -3.63
N MET A 78 13.80 -1.71 -3.66
CA MET A 78 12.79 -0.71 -3.95
C MET A 78 12.77 0.39 -2.87
N LEU A 79 12.90 0.03 -1.59
CA LEU A 79 12.99 1.00 -0.50
C LEU A 79 14.22 1.89 -0.60
N ARG A 80 15.39 1.31 -0.88
CA ARG A 80 16.61 2.10 -1.13
C ARG A 80 16.48 3.01 -2.34
N HIS A 81 15.82 2.53 -3.39
CA HIS A 81 15.56 3.35 -4.58
C HIS A 81 14.66 4.55 -4.26
N LEU A 82 13.62 4.36 -3.43
CA LEU A 82 12.73 5.43 -2.96
C LEU A 82 13.44 6.42 -2.03
N LEU A 83 14.24 5.92 -1.10
CA LEU A 83 14.97 6.71 -0.11
C LEU A 83 16.24 7.37 -0.68
N LYS A 84 16.70 6.90 -1.85
CA LYS A 84 17.98 7.27 -2.49
C LYS A 84 19.22 7.06 -1.59
N THR A 85 19.06 6.31 -0.50
CA THR A 85 20.08 6.08 0.53
C THR A 85 19.89 4.67 1.08
N ASP A 86 20.98 4.05 1.53
CA ASP A 86 20.93 2.78 2.26
C ASP A 86 20.50 3.01 3.73
N TYR A 87 20.02 1.95 4.39
CA TYR A 87 19.61 1.98 5.79
C TYR A 87 20.17 0.77 6.56
N ALA A 88 20.35 0.91 7.87
CA ALA A 88 20.87 -0.18 8.70
C ALA A 88 19.96 -1.41 8.68
N GLY A 89 20.56 -2.60 8.65
CA GLY A 89 19.83 -3.87 8.52
C GLY A 89 19.46 -4.24 7.08
N ALA A 90 19.59 -3.33 6.12
CA ALA A 90 19.42 -3.66 4.71
C ALA A 90 20.62 -4.50 4.23
N ARG A 91 20.49 -5.83 4.17
CA ARG A 91 21.42 -6.70 3.45
C ARG A 91 20.79 -7.10 2.13
N ILE A 92 21.41 -6.72 1.00
CA ILE A 92 21.00 -7.20 -0.32
C ILE A 92 22.00 -8.28 -0.72
N GLY A 93 21.53 -9.53 -0.78
CA GLY A 93 22.30 -10.66 -1.31
C GLY A 93 21.36 -11.71 -1.88
N GLU A 94 21.89 -12.64 -2.67
CA GLU A 94 21.13 -13.67 -3.39
C GLU A 94 20.63 -14.83 -2.49
N GLY A 95 21.02 -14.86 -1.20
CA GLY A 95 20.47 -15.73 -0.15
C GLY A 95 19.57 -14.99 0.86
N PRO A 96 18.76 -15.70 1.69
CA PRO A 96 17.86 -15.11 2.69
C PRO A 96 18.62 -14.15 3.60
N THR A 97 18.54 -12.86 3.28
CA THR A 97 19.40 -11.82 3.85
C THR A 97 18.63 -10.89 4.79
N THR A 98 17.30 -10.93 4.75
CA THR A 98 16.40 -10.14 5.60
C THR A 98 15.50 -11.07 6.40
N ASP A 99 15.97 -11.51 7.57
CA ASP A 99 15.20 -12.35 8.50
C ASP A 99 14.37 -11.53 9.51
N ALA A 100 14.45 -10.21 9.42
CA ALA A 100 13.87 -9.28 10.38
C ALA A 100 12.98 -8.22 9.70
N PHE A 101 11.92 -7.81 10.40
CA PHE A 101 11.10 -6.67 10.03
C PHE A 101 11.86 -5.37 10.34
N SER A 102 11.88 -4.45 9.38
CA SER A 102 12.50 -3.13 9.57
C SER A 102 11.45 -2.05 9.40
N ILE A 103 11.17 -1.31 10.46
CA ILE A 103 10.27 -0.17 10.49
C ILE A 103 11.11 1.09 10.28
N LEU A 104 11.02 1.68 9.10
CA LEU A 104 11.76 2.87 8.70
C LEU A 104 10.94 4.11 9.05
N MET A 105 11.44 4.90 9.99
CA MET A 105 10.80 6.13 10.47
C MET A 105 11.76 7.31 10.34
N TYR A 106 11.21 8.51 10.35
CA TYR A 106 12.03 9.71 10.38
C TYR A 106 12.77 9.85 11.72
N GLY A 107 14.05 10.18 11.65
CA GLY A 107 14.82 10.68 12.78
C GLY A 107 15.86 11.68 12.30
N GLU A 108 16.35 12.53 13.21
CA GLU A 108 17.39 13.50 12.86
C GLU A 108 18.73 12.83 12.56
N GLU A 109 18.98 11.70 13.23
CA GLU A 109 20.17 10.90 13.06
C GLU A 109 19.82 9.48 12.61
N HIS A 110 20.79 8.85 11.95
CA HIS A 110 20.68 7.47 11.53
C HIS A 110 20.94 6.53 12.72
N ARG A 111 19.89 5.93 13.29
CA ARG A 111 19.96 5.04 14.46
C ARG A 111 19.09 3.79 14.26
N GLN A 112 19.53 2.66 14.81
CA GLN A 112 18.76 1.41 14.79
C GLN A 112 18.51 0.95 16.22
N PHE A 113 17.25 0.60 16.51
CA PHE A 113 16.82 0.07 17.79
C PHE A 113 16.08 -1.25 17.60
N SER A 114 16.13 -2.12 18.59
CA SER A 114 15.21 -3.27 18.65
C SER A 114 13.85 -2.78 19.12
N VAL A 115 12.77 -3.31 18.54
CA VAL A 115 11.39 -3.00 18.98
C VAL A 115 11.20 -3.35 20.46
N ALA A 116 11.85 -4.40 20.97
CA ALA A 116 11.77 -4.78 22.38
C ALA A 116 12.19 -3.64 23.34
N SER A 117 13.10 -2.76 22.91
CA SER A 117 13.54 -1.60 23.68
C SER A 117 12.63 -0.39 23.52
N MET A 118 11.97 -0.25 22.37
CA MET A 118 11.09 0.89 22.05
C MET A 118 9.63 0.68 22.45
N ILE A 119 9.24 -0.52 22.87
CA ILE A 119 7.84 -0.86 23.12
C ILE A 119 7.21 -0.04 24.26
N ASN A 120 8.05 0.39 25.22
CA ASN A 120 7.65 1.20 26.35
C ASN A 120 7.72 2.71 26.06
N ASP A 121 8.18 3.10 24.87
CA ASP A 121 8.23 4.50 24.46
C ASP A 121 6.82 4.96 24.05
N GLU A 122 6.28 5.96 24.74
CA GLU A 122 4.97 6.55 24.47
C GLU A 122 4.85 7.13 23.06
N GLN A 123 5.97 7.55 22.45
CA GLN A 123 5.99 8.11 21.10
C GLN A 123 5.99 7.03 20.01
N PHE A 124 6.24 5.76 20.36
CA PHE A 124 6.28 4.67 19.40
C PHE A 124 4.87 4.24 19.00
N PRO A 125 4.50 4.24 17.70
CA PRO A 125 3.14 3.94 17.25
C PRO A 125 2.83 2.44 17.13
N TYR A 126 3.80 1.54 17.33
CA TYR A 126 3.60 0.10 17.19
C TYR A 126 3.76 -0.66 18.53
N GLN A 127 3.37 -0.04 19.66
CA GLN A 127 3.42 -0.71 20.97
C GLN A 127 2.56 -1.98 21.00
N GLY A 128 1.53 -2.06 20.16
CA GLY A 128 0.71 -3.25 20.01
C GLY A 128 1.48 -4.53 19.67
N LEU A 129 2.72 -4.40 19.17
CA LEU A 129 3.65 -5.53 18.98
C LEU A 129 3.95 -6.29 20.30
N GLN A 130 3.67 -5.70 21.47
CA GLN A 130 3.90 -6.33 22.78
C GLN A 130 3.09 -7.62 22.99
N CYS A 131 2.07 -7.87 22.16
CA CYS A 131 1.30 -9.10 22.21
C CYS A 131 2.06 -10.32 21.64
N PHE A 132 3.15 -10.09 20.91
CA PHE A 132 4.00 -11.15 20.37
C PHE A 132 5.05 -11.61 21.38
N ASP A 133 5.56 -12.82 21.16
CA ASP A 133 6.61 -13.38 22.00
C ASP A 133 7.95 -12.67 21.82
N TYR A 134 8.83 -12.84 22.80
CA TYR A 134 10.13 -12.17 22.82
C TYR A 134 11.01 -12.55 21.63
N ALA A 135 10.88 -13.78 21.11
CA ALA A 135 11.58 -14.23 19.91
C ALA A 135 11.18 -13.39 18.68
N THR A 136 9.88 -13.14 18.48
CA THR A 136 9.37 -12.23 17.45
C THR A 136 9.90 -10.81 17.62
N LEU A 137 9.84 -10.26 18.82
CA LEU A 137 10.25 -8.86 19.07
C LEU A 137 11.72 -8.62 18.75
N LYS A 138 12.60 -9.61 18.97
CA LYS A 138 14.01 -9.56 18.57
C LYS A 138 14.22 -9.51 17.07
N ARG A 139 13.24 -9.97 16.28
CA ARG A 139 13.26 -9.95 14.81
C ARG A 139 12.59 -8.70 14.23
N CYS A 140 12.24 -7.72 15.06
CA CYS A 140 11.71 -6.44 14.63
C CYS A 140 12.66 -5.31 15.04
N PHE A 141 13.03 -4.46 14.08
CA PHE A 141 13.90 -3.31 14.29
C PHE A 141 13.22 -2.03 13.84
N VAL A 142 13.50 -0.96 14.57
CA VAL A 142 13.15 0.41 14.18
C VAL A 142 14.43 1.06 13.67
N VAL A 143 14.36 1.64 12.48
CA VAL A 143 15.47 2.37 11.88
C VAL A 143 15.02 3.82 11.70
N LEU A 144 15.61 4.70 12.48
CA LEU A 144 15.41 6.14 12.39
C LEU A 144 16.46 6.69 11.42
N MET A 145 16.05 7.52 10.45
CA MET A 145 17.00 8.16 9.55
C MET A 145 16.49 9.50 9.00
N PRO A 146 17.41 10.43 8.66
CA PRO A 146 17.04 11.72 8.10
C PRO A 146 16.67 11.54 6.62
N SER A 147 15.38 11.44 6.35
CA SER A 147 14.83 11.38 4.99
C SER A 147 13.58 12.25 4.87
N MET A 148 13.54 13.09 3.83
CA MET A 148 12.38 13.93 3.54
C MET A 148 11.13 13.11 3.25
N LEU A 149 11.28 11.91 2.67
CA LEU A 149 10.16 11.00 2.45
C LEU A 149 9.61 10.48 3.78
N LEU A 150 10.50 10.08 4.70
CA LEU A 150 10.11 9.49 5.98
C LEU A 150 9.43 10.47 6.93
N ARG A 151 9.60 11.79 6.73
CA ARG A 151 8.83 12.82 7.43
C ARG A 151 7.33 12.74 7.15
N HIS A 152 6.95 12.12 6.03
CA HIS A 152 5.57 12.08 5.54
C HIS A 152 5.03 10.66 5.42
N VAL A 153 5.85 9.62 5.51
CA VAL A 153 5.46 8.22 5.35
C VAL A 153 6.34 7.34 6.24
N THR A 154 5.74 6.35 6.91
CA THR A 154 6.48 5.25 7.53
C THR A 154 6.54 4.08 6.55
N LEU A 155 7.73 3.48 6.36
CA LEU A 155 7.91 2.34 5.46
C LEU A 155 8.26 1.10 6.27
N VAL A 156 7.61 -0.03 6.01
CA VAL A 156 7.91 -1.31 6.68
C VAL A 156 8.44 -2.29 5.65
N ASP A 157 9.71 -2.69 5.80
CA ASP A 157 10.31 -3.79 5.04
C ASP A 157 10.03 -5.11 5.73
N SER A 158 9.29 -6.00 5.07
CA SER A 158 9.06 -7.35 5.58
C SER A 158 10.16 -8.32 5.13
N PRO A 159 10.50 -9.32 5.95
CA PRO A 159 11.24 -10.49 5.50
C PRO A 159 10.61 -11.10 4.25
N GLY A 160 11.43 -11.62 3.33
CA GLY A 160 10.91 -12.31 2.14
C GLY A 160 10.25 -13.63 2.49
N ILE A 161 9.08 -13.91 1.92
CA ILE A 161 8.38 -15.17 2.17
C ILE A 161 9.25 -16.33 1.65
N LEU A 162 9.51 -17.28 2.54
CA LEU A 162 10.34 -18.45 2.24
C LEU A 162 9.50 -19.56 1.60
N PRO A 163 10.06 -20.32 0.65
CA PRO A 163 9.41 -21.52 0.13
C PRO A 163 9.35 -22.62 1.21
N LYS A 164 8.46 -23.60 1.04
CA LYS A 164 8.28 -24.74 1.97
C LYS A 164 9.55 -25.60 2.17
N SER A 165 10.52 -25.50 1.26
CA SER A 165 11.79 -26.25 1.31
C SER A 165 12.80 -25.69 2.31
N GLU A 166 12.63 -24.45 2.74
CA GLU A 166 13.49 -23.80 3.73
C GLU A 166 13.00 -24.12 5.15
N PRO A 167 13.89 -24.09 6.17
CA PRO A 167 13.50 -24.34 7.55
C PRO A 167 12.44 -23.32 8.01
N GLN A 168 11.49 -23.81 8.81
CA GLN A 168 10.46 -22.97 9.41
C GLN A 168 11.10 -21.96 10.36
N ARG A 169 10.59 -20.73 10.35
CA ARG A 169 11.08 -19.66 11.23
C ARG A 169 10.81 -19.98 12.69
N ASP A 170 11.65 -19.42 13.55
CA ASP A 170 11.56 -19.47 15.01
C ASP A 170 10.48 -18.52 15.59
N TYR A 171 9.68 -17.88 14.74
CA TYR A 171 8.63 -16.94 15.13
C TYR A 171 7.40 -16.99 14.21
N ASP A 172 6.27 -16.49 14.71
CA ASP A 172 5.00 -16.47 13.96
C ASP A 172 4.95 -15.31 12.94
N TYR A 173 5.57 -15.53 11.79
CA TYR A 173 5.58 -14.56 10.70
C TYR A 173 4.18 -14.17 10.21
N GLU A 174 3.23 -15.13 10.17
CA GLU A 174 1.90 -14.87 9.63
C GLU A 174 1.12 -13.91 10.51
N SER A 175 1.21 -14.04 11.83
CA SER A 175 0.52 -13.12 12.74
C SER A 175 1.15 -11.73 12.73
N VAL A 176 2.49 -11.63 12.64
CA VAL A 176 3.19 -10.34 12.59
C VAL A 176 2.88 -9.59 11.29
N ILE A 177 2.90 -10.27 10.13
CA ILE A 177 2.57 -9.61 8.87
C ILE A 177 1.11 -9.17 8.84
N CYS A 178 0.19 -9.94 9.44
CA CYS A 178 -1.20 -9.54 9.58
C CYS A 178 -1.38 -8.32 10.50
N TYR A 179 -0.59 -8.23 11.57
CA TYR A 179 -0.56 -7.06 12.44
C TYR A 179 -0.11 -5.79 11.69
N PHE A 180 0.97 -5.87 10.92
CA PHE A 180 1.39 -4.72 10.11
C PHE A 180 0.38 -4.41 9.00
N ALA A 181 -0.20 -5.42 8.36
CA ALA A 181 -1.19 -5.22 7.31
C ALA A 181 -2.47 -4.57 7.84
N SER A 182 -2.90 -4.86 9.08
CA SER A 182 -4.08 -4.24 9.67
C SER A 182 -3.87 -2.74 9.93
N ARG A 183 -2.65 -2.34 10.35
CA ARG A 183 -2.26 -0.95 10.63
C ARG A 183 -1.73 -0.16 9.43
N ALA A 184 -1.35 -0.84 8.36
CA ALA A 184 -0.86 -0.19 7.16
C ALA A 184 -2.00 0.54 6.42
N ASP A 185 -1.69 1.73 5.90
CA ASP A 185 -2.55 2.50 5.00
C ASP A 185 -2.49 1.96 3.57
N SER A 186 -1.36 1.34 3.20
CA SER A 186 -1.16 0.65 1.92
C SER A 186 -0.25 -0.55 2.09
N VAL A 187 -0.60 -1.66 1.44
CA VAL A 187 0.20 -2.89 1.43
C VAL A 187 0.64 -3.16 0.00
N TRP A 188 1.94 -3.04 -0.25
CA TRP A 188 2.55 -3.24 -1.55
C TRP A 188 2.97 -4.70 -1.70
N LEU A 189 2.29 -5.43 -2.58
CA LEU A 189 2.56 -6.82 -2.92
C LEU A 189 3.47 -6.86 -4.15
N LEU A 190 4.73 -7.25 -3.94
CA LEU A 190 5.75 -7.32 -4.99
C LEU A 190 5.85 -8.73 -5.58
N TYR A 191 5.92 -8.79 -6.91
CA TYR A 191 6.13 -9.99 -7.71
C TYR A 191 7.39 -9.82 -8.58
N ASP A 192 8.16 -10.89 -8.81
CA ASP A 192 9.32 -10.87 -9.72
C ASP A 192 8.86 -11.25 -11.14
N ALA A 193 9.07 -10.37 -12.13
CA ALA A 193 8.68 -10.63 -13.52
C ALA A 193 9.31 -11.92 -14.09
N ARG A 194 10.46 -12.35 -13.56
CA ARG A 194 11.18 -13.56 -14.00
C ARG A 194 10.60 -14.84 -13.41
N LYS A 195 9.82 -14.72 -12.32
CA LYS A 195 9.12 -15.84 -11.65
C LYS A 195 7.63 -15.53 -11.63
N PRO A 196 6.92 -15.72 -12.75
CA PRO A 196 5.58 -15.18 -12.97
C PRO A 196 4.49 -16.02 -12.31
N PHE A 197 4.63 -16.36 -11.03
CA PHE A 197 3.63 -17.09 -10.27
C PHE A 197 3.57 -16.57 -8.83
N VAL A 198 2.38 -16.59 -8.26
CA VAL A 198 2.18 -16.30 -6.83
C VAL A 198 2.50 -17.58 -6.07
N SER A 199 3.45 -17.53 -5.12
CA SER A 199 3.77 -18.69 -4.29
C SER A 199 2.57 -19.10 -3.43
N GLU A 200 2.47 -20.39 -3.10
CA GLU A 200 1.39 -20.90 -2.24
C GLU A 200 1.37 -20.21 -0.86
N GLN A 201 2.56 -19.93 -0.32
CA GLN A 201 2.71 -19.22 0.96
C GLN A 201 2.24 -17.76 0.86
N LEU A 202 2.59 -17.07 -0.23
CA LEU A 202 2.08 -15.73 -0.47
C LEU A 202 0.57 -15.74 -0.67
N ALA A 203 0.01 -16.72 -1.39
CA ALA A 203 -1.43 -16.88 -1.55
C ALA A 203 -2.17 -17.09 -0.21
N LYS A 204 -1.58 -17.88 0.71
CA LYS A 204 -2.10 -18.09 2.07
C LYS A 204 -2.10 -16.81 2.90
N ILE A 205 -1.08 -15.97 2.77
CA ILE A 205 -1.05 -14.66 3.44
C ILE A 205 -2.06 -13.71 2.81
N MET A 206 -2.15 -13.71 1.49
CA MET A 206 -3.07 -12.86 0.73
C MET A 206 -4.54 -13.15 1.02
N SER A 207 -4.92 -14.41 1.31
CA SER A 207 -6.28 -14.74 1.74
C SER A 207 -6.62 -14.14 3.11
N LYS A 208 -5.64 -14.03 4.02
CA LYS A 208 -5.81 -13.29 5.29
C LYS A 208 -5.92 -11.78 5.08
N PHE A 209 -5.44 -11.25 3.96
CA PHE A 209 -5.55 -9.84 3.60
C PHE A 209 -6.86 -9.49 2.90
N GLN A 210 -7.78 -10.45 2.69
CA GLN A 210 -9.09 -10.18 2.08
C GLN A 210 -9.88 -9.06 2.78
N PRO A 211 -9.88 -8.92 4.14
CA PRO A 211 -10.52 -7.78 4.81
C PRO A 211 -9.89 -6.41 4.48
N PHE A 212 -8.68 -6.43 3.92
CA PHE A 212 -7.84 -5.28 3.62
C PHE A 212 -7.67 -5.06 2.11
N GLN A 213 -8.51 -5.66 1.27
CA GLN A 213 -8.35 -5.64 -0.18
C GLN A 213 -8.23 -4.22 -0.77
N SER A 214 -8.95 -3.24 -0.20
CA SER A 214 -8.93 -1.85 -0.65
C SER A 214 -7.60 -1.13 -0.48
N LYS A 215 -6.71 -1.63 0.38
CA LYS A 215 -5.36 -1.08 0.61
C LYS A 215 -4.24 -1.87 -0.08
N LEU A 216 -4.57 -2.95 -0.78
CA LEU A 216 -3.58 -3.76 -1.51
C LEU A 216 -3.18 -3.08 -2.81
N THR A 217 -1.88 -3.02 -3.07
CA THR A 217 -1.29 -2.49 -4.30
C THR A 217 -0.37 -3.54 -4.89
N HIS A 218 -0.67 -4.01 -6.11
CA HIS A 218 0.09 -5.07 -6.77
C HIS A 218 1.17 -4.49 -7.67
N ILE A 219 2.40 -5.00 -7.57
CA ILE A 219 3.57 -4.45 -8.26
C ILE A 219 4.40 -5.58 -8.87
N ILE A 220 4.55 -5.59 -10.19
CA ILE A 220 5.50 -6.47 -10.89
C ILE A 220 6.84 -5.72 -11.02
N ASN A 221 7.86 -6.26 -10.39
CA ASN A 221 9.21 -5.71 -10.34
C ASN A 221 10.17 -6.43 -11.30
N LYS A 222 11.32 -5.82 -11.58
CA LYS A 222 12.43 -6.32 -12.43
C LYS A 222 12.03 -6.56 -13.89
N VAL A 223 11.07 -5.80 -14.36
CA VAL A 223 10.50 -5.93 -15.70
C VAL A 223 11.50 -5.55 -16.79
N ASP A 224 12.52 -4.76 -16.46
CA ASP A 224 13.61 -4.41 -17.37
C ASP A 224 14.42 -5.64 -17.83
N SER A 225 14.35 -6.75 -17.08
CA SER A 225 14.97 -8.02 -17.44
C SER A 225 14.16 -8.86 -18.43
N CYS A 226 12.91 -8.48 -18.70
CA CYS A 226 12.00 -9.22 -19.56
C CYS A 226 11.84 -8.56 -20.94
N ASN A 227 11.52 -9.35 -21.96
CA ASN A 227 10.98 -8.83 -23.22
C ASN A 227 9.46 -8.61 -23.14
N ALA A 228 8.86 -8.04 -24.19
CA ALA A 228 7.43 -7.73 -24.20
C ALA A 228 6.54 -8.98 -24.07
N GLY A 229 6.95 -10.12 -24.63
CA GLY A 229 6.21 -11.39 -24.52
C GLY A 229 6.28 -11.97 -23.10
N GLU A 230 7.46 -12.00 -22.51
CA GLU A 230 7.70 -12.44 -21.13
C GLU A 230 6.94 -11.57 -20.12
N LEU A 231 6.92 -10.25 -20.34
CA LEU A 231 6.14 -9.33 -19.49
C LEU A 231 4.63 -9.64 -19.58
N ASN A 232 4.09 -9.81 -20.79
CA ASN A 232 2.68 -10.15 -20.97
C ASN A 232 2.34 -11.49 -20.30
N HIS A 233 3.21 -12.48 -20.44
CA HIS A 233 3.06 -13.77 -19.76
C HIS A 233 3.09 -13.60 -18.23
N ALA A 234 4.01 -12.79 -17.70
CA ALA A 234 4.08 -12.51 -16.26
C ALA A 234 2.82 -11.83 -15.73
N PHE A 235 2.34 -10.82 -16.44
CA PHE A 235 1.13 -10.10 -16.11
C PHE A 235 -0.10 -11.03 -16.09
N ASN A 236 -0.29 -11.83 -17.13
CA ASN A 236 -1.43 -12.75 -17.25
C ASN A 236 -1.43 -13.84 -16.17
N ASN A 237 -0.27 -14.42 -15.85
CA ASN A 237 -0.19 -15.45 -14.83
C ASN A 237 -0.45 -14.92 -13.42
N ILE A 238 0.06 -13.72 -13.12
CA ILE A 238 -0.22 -13.05 -11.85
C ILE A 238 -1.71 -12.72 -11.76
N LEU A 239 -2.30 -12.12 -12.79
CA LEU A 239 -3.75 -11.85 -12.83
C LEU A 239 -4.59 -13.11 -12.62
N THR A 240 -4.24 -14.20 -13.30
CA THR A 240 -4.94 -15.48 -13.14
C THR A 240 -4.81 -16.02 -11.72
N SER A 241 -3.65 -15.85 -11.09
CA SER A 241 -3.43 -16.25 -9.70
C SER A 241 -4.24 -15.38 -8.73
N LEU A 242 -4.30 -14.07 -8.96
CA LEU A 242 -5.09 -13.13 -8.18
C LEU A 242 -6.59 -13.43 -8.27
N ALA A 243 -7.10 -13.77 -9.45
CA ALA A 243 -8.51 -14.13 -9.65
C ALA A 243 -8.93 -15.39 -8.87
N ARG A 244 -8.00 -16.31 -8.59
CA ARG A 244 -8.27 -17.48 -7.74
C ARG A 244 -8.32 -17.12 -6.25
N ILE A 245 -7.54 -16.14 -5.83
CA ILE A 245 -7.41 -15.73 -4.42
C ILE A 245 -8.53 -14.76 -4.04
N TYR A 246 -8.83 -13.81 -4.93
CA TYR A 246 -9.86 -12.80 -4.77
C TYR A 246 -11.03 -13.13 -5.70
N PRO A 247 -12.12 -13.74 -5.21
CA PRO A 247 -13.33 -13.97 -6.01
C PRO A 247 -14.11 -12.67 -6.30
N ALA A 248 -13.49 -11.50 -6.12
CA ALA A 248 -14.14 -10.21 -6.32
C ALA A 248 -14.39 -9.93 -7.81
N ASN A 249 -15.45 -9.17 -8.11
CA ASN A 249 -15.86 -8.81 -9.47
C ASN A 249 -14.94 -7.78 -10.16
N GLU A 250 -13.94 -7.24 -9.46
CA GLU A 250 -13.04 -6.20 -9.99
C GLU A 250 -11.59 -6.68 -10.04
N VAL A 251 -11.00 -6.54 -11.23
CA VAL A 251 -9.60 -6.87 -11.46
C VAL A 251 -8.73 -5.78 -10.82
N PRO A 252 -7.82 -6.13 -9.87
CA PRO A 252 -6.98 -5.13 -9.24
C PRO A 252 -6.00 -4.54 -10.26
N HIS A 253 -5.74 -3.23 -10.13
CA HIS A 253 -4.70 -2.59 -10.92
C HIS A 253 -3.31 -3.09 -10.51
N ILE A 254 -2.48 -3.42 -11.49
CA ILE A 254 -1.11 -3.91 -11.30
C ILE A 254 -0.14 -2.89 -11.88
N TYR A 255 0.76 -2.37 -11.04
CA TYR A 255 1.86 -1.51 -11.47
C TYR A 255 3.02 -2.34 -11.99
N VAL A 256 3.70 -1.84 -13.01
CA VAL A 256 4.82 -2.52 -13.65
C VAL A 256 6.05 -1.61 -13.59
N GLY A 257 7.18 -2.11 -13.11
CA GLY A 257 8.38 -1.27 -12.97
C GLY A 257 9.67 -2.03 -12.67
N SER A 258 10.77 -1.28 -12.58
CA SER A 258 12.06 -1.78 -12.12
C SER A 258 12.68 -0.74 -11.18
N PHE A 259 12.59 -1.00 -9.88
CA PHE A 259 12.88 -0.01 -8.84
C PHE A 259 14.33 -0.12 -8.35
N TRP A 260 15.27 0.29 -9.20
CA TRP A 260 16.70 0.31 -8.89
C TRP A 260 17.42 1.43 -9.66
N THR A 261 18.67 1.68 -9.30
CA THR A 261 19.49 2.76 -9.91
C THR A 261 20.24 2.33 -11.17
N LYS A 262 20.21 1.05 -11.54
CA LYS A 262 20.92 0.53 -12.71
C LYS A 262 20.19 0.88 -14.01
N PRO A 263 20.92 1.05 -15.13
CA PRO A 263 20.30 1.27 -16.43
C PRO A 263 19.42 0.08 -16.83
N MET A 264 18.29 0.35 -17.46
CA MET A 264 17.36 -0.69 -17.92
C MET A 264 18.03 -1.60 -18.95
N ARG A 265 17.92 -2.91 -18.75
CA ARG A 265 18.47 -3.90 -19.68
C ARG A 265 17.70 -3.92 -21.00
N ASN A 266 16.37 -3.90 -20.93
CA ASN A 266 15.50 -3.88 -22.10
C ASN A 266 14.64 -2.59 -22.16
N PRO A 267 14.95 -1.65 -23.07
CA PRO A 267 14.22 -0.38 -23.18
C PRO A 267 12.90 -0.49 -23.97
N VAL A 268 12.53 -1.68 -24.49
CA VAL A 268 11.37 -1.86 -25.38
C VAL A 268 10.05 -1.42 -24.75
N ASN A 269 9.96 -1.34 -23.41
CA ASN A 269 8.78 -0.89 -22.68
C ASN A 269 9.04 0.36 -21.80
N TYR A 270 10.07 1.14 -22.09
CA TYR A 270 10.50 2.26 -21.25
C TYR A 270 9.36 3.23 -20.89
N GLU A 271 8.58 3.66 -21.88
CA GLU A 271 7.50 4.63 -21.65
C GLU A 271 6.40 4.08 -20.71
N ILE A 272 6.03 2.81 -20.87
CA ILE A 272 5.02 2.14 -20.02
C ILE A 272 5.55 2.00 -18.59
N LEU A 273 6.80 1.56 -18.45
CA LEU A 273 7.45 1.38 -17.15
C LEU A 273 7.60 2.71 -16.41
N GLU A 274 8.04 3.74 -17.10
CA GLU A 274 8.19 5.07 -16.51
C GLU A 274 6.83 5.66 -16.13
N ARG A 275 5.81 5.48 -16.97
CA ARG A 275 4.43 5.90 -16.66
C ARG A 275 3.92 5.21 -15.40
N ASP A 276 3.99 3.89 -15.32
CA ASP A 276 3.45 3.14 -14.19
C ASP A 276 4.25 3.41 -12.89
N MET A 277 5.57 3.60 -12.98
CA MET A 277 6.38 4.06 -11.85
C MET A 277 5.94 5.45 -11.36
N ARG A 278 5.71 6.41 -12.27
CA ARG A 278 5.20 7.74 -11.91
C ARG A 278 3.81 7.66 -11.27
N LEU A 279 2.93 6.80 -11.77
CA LEU A 279 1.60 6.57 -11.18
C LEU A 279 1.69 5.98 -9.77
N LEU A 280 2.62 5.04 -9.53
CA LEU A 280 2.85 4.50 -8.20
C LEU A 280 3.35 5.57 -7.22
N TYR A 281 4.28 6.43 -7.65
CA TYR A 281 4.76 7.53 -6.80
C TYR A 281 3.67 8.58 -6.54
N ARG A 282 2.79 8.82 -7.52
CA ARG A 282 1.61 9.66 -7.32
C ARG A 282 0.67 9.04 -6.29
N HIS A 283 0.46 7.73 -6.35
CA HIS A 283 -0.32 7.02 -5.34
C HIS A 283 0.31 7.19 -3.94
N LEU A 284 1.61 7.00 -3.79
CA LEU A 284 2.31 7.22 -2.52
C LEU A 284 2.12 8.65 -1.99
N ARG A 285 2.21 9.68 -2.83
CA ARG A 285 1.92 11.07 -2.45
C ARG A 285 0.45 11.26 -2.07
N TYR A 286 -0.46 10.63 -2.80
CA TYR A 286 -1.88 10.72 -2.48
C TYR A 286 -2.21 10.12 -1.11
N LEU A 287 -1.48 9.07 -0.68
CA LEU A 287 -1.62 8.50 0.66
C LEU A 287 -1.38 9.54 1.76
N THR A 288 -0.43 10.46 1.59
CA THR A 288 -0.12 11.48 2.60
C THR A 288 -1.21 12.53 2.75
N PHE A 289 -1.98 12.79 1.69
CA PHE A 289 -3.13 13.71 1.75
C PHE A 289 -4.40 13.05 2.30
N THR A 290 -4.54 11.73 2.10
CA THR A 290 -5.73 10.97 2.50
C THR A 290 -5.62 10.32 3.87
N VAL A 291 -4.48 10.46 4.56
CA VAL A 291 -4.25 9.88 5.89
C VAL A 291 -5.35 10.27 6.88
N HIS A 292 -5.76 11.54 6.92
CA HIS A 292 -6.76 12.01 7.88
C HIS A 292 -8.15 11.39 7.64
N ILE A 293 -8.54 11.19 6.38
CA ILE A 293 -9.80 10.50 6.04
C ILE A 293 -9.72 9.04 6.45
N ARG A 294 -8.62 8.35 6.12
CA ARG A 294 -8.44 6.95 6.51
C ARG A 294 -8.45 6.76 8.02
N ARG A 295 -7.80 7.65 8.77
CA ARG A 295 -7.81 7.65 10.24
C ARG A 295 -9.21 7.87 10.80
N LEU A 296 -9.99 8.80 10.21
CA LEU A 296 -11.38 8.97 10.59
C LEU A 296 -12.20 7.71 10.30
N ASP A 297 -12.02 7.08 9.14
CA ASP A 297 -12.71 5.84 8.77
C ASP A 297 -12.35 4.68 9.71
N GLU A 298 -11.08 4.57 10.11
CA GLU A 298 -10.59 3.58 11.06
C GLU A 298 -11.25 3.74 12.44
N VAL A 299 -11.23 4.96 12.99
CA VAL A 299 -11.90 5.29 14.26
C VAL A 299 -13.42 5.06 14.16
N THR A 300 -14.04 5.44 13.04
CA THR A 300 -15.49 5.29 12.81
C THR A 300 -15.88 3.81 12.72
N ARG A 301 -15.09 2.98 12.03
CA ARG A 301 -15.31 1.53 11.96
C ARG A 301 -15.15 0.88 13.33
N HIS A 302 -14.13 1.27 14.08
CA HIS A 302 -13.91 0.78 15.45
C HIS A 302 -15.06 1.17 16.37
N ALA A 303 -15.46 2.44 16.37
CA ALA A 303 -16.61 2.94 17.11
C ALA A 303 -17.92 2.23 16.73
N SER A 304 -18.11 1.90 15.45
CA SER A 304 -19.29 1.17 14.96
C SER A 304 -19.33 -0.28 15.48
N ARG A 305 -18.17 -0.97 15.53
CA ARG A 305 -18.04 -2.31 16.14
C ARG A 305 -18.28 -2.29 17.65
N ILE A 306 -17.75 -1.30 18.36
CA ILE A 306 -18.02 -1.10 19.79
C ILE A 306 -19.52 -0.88 20.01
N ARG A 307 -20.16 -0.04 19.19
CA ARG A 307 -21.61 0.21 19.25
C ARG A 307 -22.40 -1.06 19.00
N ALA A 308 -22.08 -1.81 17.95
CA ALA A 308 -22.73 -3.08 17.62
C ALA A 308 -22.64 -4.09 18.79
N THR A 309 -21.47 -4.20 19.41
CA THR A 309 -21.22 -5.09 20.55
C THR A 309 -21.97 -4.64 21.81
N ALA A 310 -21.97 -3.33 22.10
CA ALA A 310 -22.70 -2.76 23.23
C ALA A 310 -24.22 -2.91 23.07
N LEU A 311 -24.76 -2.71 21.86
CA LEU A 311 -26.17 -2.95 21.55
C LEU A 311 -26.56 -4.41 21.69
N ALA A 312 -25.68 -5.33 21.25
CA ALA A 312 -25.88 -6.76 21.47
C ALA A 312 -25.91 -7.12 22.96
N ALA A 313 -25.10 -6.47 23.79
CA ALA A 313 -25.17 -6.64 25.25
C ALA A 313 -26.46 -6.06 25.85
N LYS A 314 -26.89 -4.87 25.40
CA LYS A 314 -28.13 -4.21 25.82
C LYS A 314 -29.35 -5.07 25.55
N GLU A 315 -29.53 -5.53 24.31
CA GLU A 315 -30.68 -6.35 23.92
C GLU A 315 -30.62 -7.76 24.55
N SER A 316 -29.45 -8.23 24.97
CA SER A 316 -29.31 -9.51 25.71
C SER A 316 -29.57 -9.40 27.21
N GLN A 317 -29.74 -8.21 27.77
CA GLN A 317 -29.76 -8.02 29.23
C GLN A 317 -30.94 -8.72 29.92
N HIS A 318 -32.10 -8.82 29.26
CA HIS A 318 -33.27 -9.52 29.78
C HIS A 318 -33.01 -11.03 30.01
N LEU A 319 -32.00 -11.62 29.35
CA LEU A 319 -31.62 -13.02 29.50
C LEU A 319 -30.72 -13.27 30.72
N LYS A 320 -30.21 -12.22 31.37
CA LYS A 320 -29.28 -12.32 32.50
C LYS A 320 -29.86 -13.12 33.68
N LEU A 321 -31.13 -12.87 34.03
CA LEU A 321 -31.81 -13.55 35.13
C LEU A 321 -31.99 -15.05 34.83
N LEU A 322 -32.50 -15.37 33.63
CA LEU A 322 -32.73 -16.74 33.17
C LEU A 322 -31.42 -17.55 33.11
N PHE A 323 -30.31 -16.90 32.75
CA PHE A 323 -29.00 -17.54 32.75
C PHE A 323 -28.47 -17.80 34.16
N ARG A 324 -28.62 -16.84 35.09
CA ARG A 324 -28.21 -17.00 36.50
C ARG A 324 -28.97 -18.13 37.22
N LEU A 325 -30.25 -18.30 36.89
CA LEU A 325 -31.09 -19.38 37.42
C LEU A 325 -30.85 -20.75 36.73
N ASN A 326 -29.81 -20.89 35.90
CA ASN A 326 -29.50 -22.10 35.12
C ASN A 326 -30.61 -22.59 34.16
N ILE A 327 -31.62 -21.76 33.89
CA ILE A 327 -32.72 -22.07 32.95
C ILE A 327 -32.21 -21.97 31.50
N LEU A 328 -31.38 -20.96 31.21
CA LEU A 328 -30.81 -20.74 29.88
C LEU A 328 -29.39 -21.30 29.78
N LYS A 329 -29.18 -22.32 28.93
CA LYS A 329 -27.86 -22.89 28.65
C LYS A 329 -27.12 -22.13 27.53
N ARG A 330 -25.79 -22.23 27.51
CA ARG A 330 -24.90 -21.64 26.48
C ARG A 330 -25.35 -21.86 25.02
N PRO A 331 -25.68 -23.09 24.55
CA PRO A 331 -26.09 -23.30 23.15
C PRO A 331 -27.41 -22.60 22.81
N SER A 332 -28.33 -22.51 23.78
CA SER A 332 -29.61 -21.81 23.61
C SER A 332 -29.42 -20.30 23.50
N LEU A 333 -28.50 -19.73 24.28
CA LEU A 333 -28.11 -18.31 24.19
C LEU A 333 -27.52 -17.99 22.81
N LYS A 334 -26.60 -18.83 22.32
CA LYS A 334 -26.03 -18.69 20.98
C LYS A 334 -27.11 -18.71 19.89
N LYS A 335 -28.02 -19.69 19.94
CA LYS A 335 -29.14 -19.79 18.97
C LYS A 335 -30.04 -18.55 19.01
N ARG A 336 -30.32 -17.98 20.20
CA ARG A 336 -31.09 -16.74 20.34
C ARG A 336 -30.34 -15.53 19.80
N LEU A 337 -29.02 -15.45 20.00
CA LEU A 337 -28.20 -14.39 19.41
C LEU A 337 -28.26 -14.43 17.89
N ASP A 338 -28.02 -15.60 17.30
CA ASP A 338 -28.01 -15.79 15.84
C ASP A 338 -29.39 -15.55 15.21
N LYS A 339 -30.47 -16.08 15.80
CA LYS A 339 -31.81 -16.07 15.17
C LYS A 339 -32.70 -14.88 15.53
N ILE A 340 -32.47 -14.23 16.67
CA ILE A 340 -33.38 -13.22 17.21
C ILE A 340 -32.65 -11.90 17.41
N ILE A 341 -31.61 -11.88 18.25
CA ILE A 341 -30.99 -10.62 18.70
C ILE A 341 -30.24 -9.92 17.57
N TYR A 342 -29.40 -10.63 16.80
CA TYR A 342 -28.67 -10.01 15.70
C TYR A 342 -29.59 -9.50 14.58
N PRO A 343 -30.58 -10.27 14.08
CA PRO A 343 -31.56 -9.74 13.13
C PRO A 343 -32.34 -8.53 13.65
N LEU A 344 -32.72 -8.53 14.95
CA LEU A 344 -33.38 -7.39 15.57
C LEU A 344 -32.48 -6.16 15.60
N ILE A 345 -31.20 -6.30 15.93
CA ILE A 345 -30.26 -5.17 16.01
C ILE A 345 -30.02 -4.57 14.63
N VAL A 346 -29.82 -5.42 13.61
CA VAL A 346 -29.65 -4.98 12.22
C VAL A 346 -30.87 -4.19 11.76
N LYS A 347 -32.08 -4.69 12.03
CA LYS A 347 -33.33 -4.03 11.60
C LYS A 347 -33.66 -2.76 12.40
N LYS A 348 -33.47 -2.77 13.72
CA LYS A 348 -33.88 -1.68 14.63
C LYS A 348 -32.88 -0.53 14.68
N TYR A 349 -31.58 -0.84 14.62
CA TYR A 349 -30.51 0.15 14.81
C TYR A 349 -29.66 0.40 13.56
N TYR A 350 -30.00 -0.23 12.42
CA TYR A 350 -29.30 -0.11 11.13
C TYR A 350 -27.80 -0.41 11.24
N VAL A 351 -27.46 -1.45 11.99
CA VAL A 351 -26.07 -1.90 12.18
C VAL A 351 -25.64 -2.78 11.01
N ASN A 352 -24.43 -2.56 10.50
CA ASN A 352 -23.85 -3.43 9.49
C ASN A 352 -23.59 -4.83 10.09
N PRO A 353 -24.09 -5.92 9.47
CA PRO A 353 -23.82 -7.27 9.95
C PRO A 353 -22.33 -7.61 10.13
N SER A 354 -21.43 -7.00 9.35
CA SER A 354 -19.98 -7.25 9.49
C SER A 354 -19.36 -6.65 10.75
N ASP A 355 -20.04 -5.71 11.40
CA ASP A 355 -19.56 -5.08 12.64
C ASP A 355 -19.97 -5.88 13.89
N LEU A 356 -20.87 -6.85 13.74
CA LEU A 356 -21.31 -7.69 14.83
C LEU A 356 -20.24 -8.75 15.19
N PRO A 357 -19.97 -8.97 16.49
CA PRO A 357 -19.06 -10.02 16.91
C PRO A 357 -19.63 -11.39 16.55
N THR A 358 -18.74 -12.38 16.38
CA THR A 358 -19.20 -13.76 16.17
C THR A 358 -20.04 -14.23 17.35
N SER A 359 -21.15 -14.92 17.07
CA SER A 359 -22.10 -15.34 18.11
C SER A 359 -21.45 -16.24 19.17
N ARG A 360 -20.44 -17.03 18.79
CA ARG A 360 -19.64 -17.83 19.73
C ARG A 360 -18.90 -16.94 20.73
N SER A 361 -18.18 -15.94 20.25
CA SER A 361 -17.38 -15.02 21.08
C SER A 361 -18.29 -14.17 21.98
N MET A 362 -19.40 -13.67 21.42
CA MET A 362 -20.39 -12.90 22.18
C MET A 362 -21.07 -13.74 23.26
N THR A 363 -21.48 -14.98 22.93
CA THR A 363 -22.06 -15.91 23.91
C THR A 363 -21.08 -16.16 25.06
N HIS A 364 -19.82 -16.46 24.75
CA HIS A 364 -18.80 -16.71 25.77
C HIS A 364 -18.63 -15.50 26.72
N CYS A 365 -18.56 -14.28 26.16
CA CYS A 365 -18.44 -13.07 26.96
C CYS A 365 -19.67 -12.80 27.82
N LEU A 366 -20.88 -12.92 27.25
CA LEU A 366 -22.13 -12.74 27.97
C LEU A 366 -22.25 -13.71 29.14
N CYS A 367 -21.93 -14.99 28.95
CA CYS A 367 -21.96 -15.98 30.03
C CYS A 367 -21.06 -15.57 31.21
N ARG A 368 -19.83 -15.15 30.93
CA ARG A 368 -18.88 -14.72 31.96
C ARG A 368 -19.36 -13.45 32.68
N ARG A 369 -19.94 -12.49 31.95
CA ARG A 369 -20.40 -11.21 32.48
C ARG A 369 -21.75 -11.31 33.22
N PHE A 370 -22.64 -12.20 32.79
CA PHE A 370 -23.86 -12.52 33.54
C PHE A 370 -23.55 -13.14 34.90
N GLN A 371 -22.50 -13.96 34.99
CA GLN A 371 -22.01 -14.49 36.26
C GLN A 371 -21.36 -13.37 37.11
N SER A 372 -20.36 -12.66 36.58
CA SER A 372 -19.60 -11.65 37.34
C SER A 372 -20.40 -10.39 37.69
N GLY A 373 -21.50 -10.11 36.99
CA GLY A 373 -22.34 -8.94 37.20
C GLY A 373 -21.80 -7.65 36.57
N LYS A 374 -20.54 -7.62 36.09
CA LYS A 374 -19.95 -6.44 35.46
C LYS A 374 -20.69 -6.05 34.18
N PRO A 375 -21.08 -4.78 33.99
CA PRO A 375 -21.74 -4.34 32.76
C PRO A 375 -20.82 -4.47 31.55
N LEU A 376 -21.43 -4.68 30.39
CA LEU A 376 -20.76 -4.60 29.07
C LEU A 376 -21.09 -3.30 28.34
N TYR A 377 -22.02 -2.51 28.88
CA TYR A 377 -22.39 -1.21 28.36
C TYR A 377 -22.95 -0.36 29.51
N THR A 378 -22.89 0.96 29.37
CA THR A 378 -23.61 1.92 30.20
C THR A 378 -24.41 2.85 29.28
N PRO A 379 -25.62 3.29 29.66
CA PRO A 379 -26.42 4.18 28.82
C PRO A 379 -25.71 5.50 28.48
N SER A 380 -24.96 6.07 29.44
CA SER A 380 -24.18 7.28 29.24
C SER A 380 -23.08 7.12 28.19
N ALA A 381 -22.25 6.07 28.30
CA ALA A 381 -21.18 5.82 27.34
C ALA A 381 -21.72 5.48 25.94
N LEU A 382 -22.83 4.73 25.88
CA LEU A 382 -23.48 4.40 24.60
C LEU A 382 -24.05 5.65 23.91
N ASN A 383 -24.64 6.58 24.67
CA ASN A 383 -25.15 7.84 24.13
C ASN A 383 -24.01 8.73 23.58
N LEU A 384 -22.87 8.80 24.27
CA LEU A 384 -21.69 9.52 23.79
C LEU A 384 -21.15 8.92 22.49
N LEU A 385 -21.10 7.59 22.42
CA LEU A 385 -20.68 6.86 21.22
C LEU A 385 -21.63 7.08 20.04
N GLU A 386 -22.94 7.09 20.29
CA GLU A 386 -23.94 7.40 19.26
C GLU A 386 -23.84 8.85 18.78
N ASP A 387 -23.59 9.80 19.68
CA ASP A 387 -23.39 11.21 19.33
C ASP A 387 -22.13 11.39 18.46
N PHE A 388 -21.03 10.69 18.79
CA PHE A 388 -19.83 10.67 17.97
C PHE A 388 -20.12 10.20 16.53
N LEU A 389 -20.77 9.04 16.40
CA LEU A 389 -21.06 8.44 15.09
C LEU A 389 -22.06 9.24 14.26
N LYS A 390 -23.05 9.88 14.90
CA LYS A 390 -24.12 10.62 14.21
C LYS A 390 -23.74 12.06 13.89
N ASN A 391 -23.05 12.76 14.79
CA ASN A 391 -22.84 14.20 14.65
C ASN A 391 -21.37 14.55 14.37
N ASP A 392 -20.44 13.97 15.12
CA ASP A 392 -19.04 14.40 15.04
C ASP A 392 -18.33 13.87 13.80
N VAL A 393 -18.64 12.65 13.36
CA VAL A 393 -18.10 12.10 12.10
C VAL A 393 -18.45 13.00 10.92
N HIS A 394 -19.70 13.47 10.82
CA HIS A 394 -20.10 14.40 9.75
C HIS A 394 -19.35 15.73 9.83
N ARG A 395 -19.18 16.29 11.03
CA ARG A 395 -18.37 17.52 11.21
C ARG A 395 -16.93 17.33 10.73
N PHE A 396 -16.30 16.20 11.07
CA PHE A 396 -14.95 15.90 10.59
C PHE A 396 -14.91 15.76 9.07
N LEU A 397 -15.91 15.13 8.45
CA LEU A 397 -16.01 15.02 7.00
C LEU A 397 -16.18 16.39 6.32
N ASP A 398 -16.95 17.31 6.89
CA ASP A 398 -17.12 18.68 6.37
C ASP A 398 -15.80 19.47 6.37
N ILE A 399 -14.99 19.28 7.42
CA ILE A 399 -13.66 19.90 7.51
C ILE A 399 -12.71 19.27 6.49
N LEU A 400 -12.74 17.94 6.36
CA LEU A 400 -11.89 17.22 5.42
C LEU A 400 -12.24 17.51 3.98
N SER A 401 -13.52 17.63 3.63
CA SER A 401 -13.95 17.99 2.27
C SER A 401 -13.51 19.40 1.90
N SER A 402 -13.59 20.35 2.85
CA SER A 402 -13.07 21.71 2.71
C SER A 402 -11.54 21.76 2.53
N CYS A 403 -10.81 20.87 3.20
CA CYS A 403 -9.36 20.75 3.03
C CYS A 403 -9.01 20.06 1.72
N MET A 404 -9.71 18.98 1.37
CA MET A 404 -9.42 18.17 0.19
C MET A 404 -9.74 18.88 -1.12
N SER A 405 -10.76 19.74 -1.17
CA SER A 405 -11.05 20.55 -2.37
C SER A 405 -9.87 21.45 -2.77
N LEU A 406 -9.00 21.82 -1.82
CA LEU A 406 -7.76 22.57 -2.07
C LEU A 406 -6.62 21.69 -2.61
N TYR A 407 -6.68 20.37 -2.39
CA TYR A 407 -5.60 19.42 -2.71
C TYR A 407 -5.97 18.36 -3.75
N MET A 408 -7.24 18.28 -4.16
CA MET A 408 -7.72 17.37 -5.19
C MET A 408 -7.31 17.88 -6.58
N TYR A 409 -6.48 17.08 -7.25
CA TYR A 409 -6.24 17.06 -8.69
C TYR A 409 -5.74 18.38 -9.30
N GLN A 410 -4.44 18.63 -9.20
CA GLN A 410 -3.77 19.26 -10.34
C GLN A 410 -3.73 18.20 -11.47
N PRO A 411 -4.44 18.40 -12.60
CA PRO A 411 -4.25 17.54 -13.76
C PRO A 411 -2.77 17.53 -14.11
N GLU A 412 -2.25 16.37 -14.57
CA GLU A 412 -0.82 16.24 -14.86
C GLU A 412 -0.33 17.47 -15.64
N PRO A 413 0.83 18.07 -15.29
CA PRO A 413 1.55 18.81 -16.30
C PRO A 413 1.70 17.83 -17.46
N LYS A 414 1.16 18.20 -18.63
CA LYS A 414 1.21 17.38 -19.84
C LYS A 414 2.58 16.71 -19.89
N PRO A 415 2.65 15.39 -20.21
CA PRO A 415 3.93 14.70 -20.28
C PRO A 415 4.91 15.63 -21.00
N PRO A 416 6.12 15.87 -20.44
CA PRO A 416 7.07 16.76 -21.08
C PRO A 416 7.10 16.34 -22.53
N LYS A 417 6.84 17.30 -23.43
CA LYS A 417 6.80 17.01 -24.87
C LYS A 417 8.00 16.11 -25.15
N PRO A 418 7.81 14.94 -25.78
CA PRO A 418 8.89 13.98 -26.00
C PRO A 418 10.09 14.79 -26.43
N GLN A 419 11.19 14.72 -25.66
CA GLN A 419 12.32 15.63 -25.78
C GLN A 419 12.54 15.86 -27.26
N THR A 420 12.25 17.07 -27.73
CA THR A 420 12.50 17.45 -29.12
C THR A 420 13.95 17.04 -29.34
N SER A 421 14.17 16.13 -30.28
CA SER A 421 15.47 15.53 -30.54
C SER A 421 16.53 16.62 -30.42
N LEU A 422 17.60 16.35 -29.66
CA LEU A 422 18.76 17.26 -29.51
C LEU A 422 19.30 17.76 -30.86
N PHE A 423 18.90 17.10 -31.95
CA PHE A 423 19.17 17.45 -33.33
C PHE A 423 17.90 17.84 -34.08
N THR A 424 17.91 19.00 -34.73
CA THR A 424 16.94 19.35 -35.77
C THR A 424 17.35 18.74 -37.10
N TRP A 425 16.40 18.47 -38.01
CA TRP A 425 16.73 18.01 -39.37
C TRP A 425 17.63 18.98 -40.14
N GLN A 426 17.63 20.27 -39.78
CA GLN A 426 18.60 21.25 -40.29
C GLN A 426 20.04 20.92 -39.89
N GLN A 427 20.30 20.61 -38.62
CA GLN A 427 21.63 20.21 -38.16
C GLN A 427 22.08 18.89 -38.78
N VAL A 428 21.15 17.95 -38.98
CA VAL A 428 21.42 16.70 -39.69
C VAL A 428 21.77 16.97 -41.15
N ALA A 429 21.04 17.86 -41.83
CA ALA A 429 21.31 18.24 -43.23
C ALA A 429 22.65 18.98 -43.38
N GLU A 430 22.98 19.87 -42.44
CA GLU A 430 24.25 20.59 -42.40
C GLU A 430 25.42 19.64 -42.16
N THR A 431 25.27 18.70 -41.23
CA THR A 431 26.27 17.64 -40.98
C THR A 431 26.39 16.72 -42.20
N ALA A 432 25.29 16.36 -42.85
CA ALA A 432 25.29 15.53 -44.06
C ALA A 432 26.01 16.22 -45.22
N SER A 433 25.86 17.54 -45.36
CA SER A 433 26.59 18.35 -46.34
C SER A 433 28.07 18.44 -45.99
N ARG A 434 28.42 18.75 -44.73
CA ARG A 434 29.81 18.82 -44.25
C ARG A 434 30.56 17.50 -44.44
N CYS A 435 29.91 16.39 -44.11
CA CYS A 435 30.45 15.05 -44.23
C CYS A 435 30.20 14.41 -45.60
N ARG A 436 29.64 15.17 -46.56
CA ARG A 436 29.39 14.77 -47.95
C ARG A 436 28.66 13.43 -48.10
N TRP A 437 27.69 13.16 -47.22
CA TRP A 437 26.95 11.89 -47.20
C TRP A 437 26.28 11.57 -48.53
N ARG A 438 25.85 12.59 -49.28
CA ARG A 438 25.25 12.43 -50.61
C ARG A 438 26.26 11.93 -51.65
N GLU A 439 27.52 12.34 -51.57
CA GLU A 439 28.58 11.85 -52.45
C GLU A 439 28.94 10.41 -52.11
N VAL A 440 29.04 10.10 -50.82
CA VAL A 440 29.27 8.73 -50.33
C VAL A 440 28.14 7.81 -50.78
N PHE A 441 26.88 8.25 -50.65
CA PHE A 441 25.72 7.52 -51.12
C PHE A 441 25.76 7.25 -52.64
N LYS A 442 26.14 8.25 -53.45
CA LYS A 442 26.29 8.09 -54.91
C LYS A 442 27.44 7.16 -55.29
N ARG A 443 28.57 7.18 -54.57
CA ARG A 443 29.72 6.28 -54.80
C ARG A 443 29.40 4.81 -54.55
N LEU A 444 28.39 4.53 -53.72
CA LEU A 444 27.93 3.17 -53.45
C LEU A 444 27.00 2.60 -54.53
N SER A 445 26.81 3.33 -55.64
CA SER A 445 26.01 2.92 -56.81
C SER A 445 24.61 2.42 -56.43
N PRO A 446 23.74 3.31 -55.89
CA PRO A 446 22.40 2.94 -55.46
C PRO A 446 21.53 2.55 -56.66
N SER A 447 20.81 1.44 -56.53
CA SER A 447 19.78 1.05 -57.49
C SER A 447 18.46 1.73 -57.15
N GLN A 448 17.90 2.53 -58.05
CA GLN A 448 16.62 3.24 -57.84
C GLN A 448 16.59 4.06 -56.53
N ASP A 449 17.64 4.85 -56.27
CA ASP A 449 17.84 5.65 -55.06
C ASP A 449 17.80 4.83 -53.75
N LYS A 450 18.15 3.54 -53.82
CA LYS A 450 18.24 2.65 -52.67
C LYS A 450 19.56 1.93 -52.68
N LEU A 451 20.12 1.74 -51.50
CA LEU A 451 21.28 0.89 -51.30
C LEU A 451 20.83 -0.46 -50.77
N ASP A 452 21.36 -1.54 -51.35
CA ASP A 452 21.16 -2.89 -50.83
C ASP A 452 22.13 -3.14 -49.67
N VAL A 453 21.74 -4.01 -48.75
CA VAL A 453 22.51 -4.38 -47.55
C VAL A 453 23.93 -4.81 -47.91
N LYS A 454 24.07 -5.56 -49.01
CA LYS A 454 25.36 -6.04 -49.52
C LYS A 454 26.32 -4.92 -49.93
N GLN A 455 25.78 -3.76 -50.32
CA GLN A 455 26.57 -2.59 -50.71
C GLN A 455 26.98 -1.74 -49.49
N VAL A 456 26.17 -1.75 -48.43
CA VAL A 456 26.37 -0.89 -47.25
C VAL A 456 27.21 -1.58 -46.17
N MET A 457 27.00 -2.88 -45.94
CA MET A 457 27.66 -3.64 -44.86
C MET A 457 29.20 -3.57 -44.89
N PRO A 458 29.89 -3.71 -46.05
CA PRO A 458 31.35 -3.64 -46.10
C PRO A 458 31.95 -2.27 -45.74
N HIS A 459 31.15 -1.20 -45.79
CA HIS A 459 31.56 0.15 -45.40
C HIS A 459 31.25 0.42 -43.93
N ILE A 460 30.20 -0.20 -43.41
CA ILE A 460 29.80 -0.12 -42.01
C ILE A 460 30.74 -0.94 -41.12
N GLU A 461 31.12 -2.15 -41.56
CA GLU A 461 32.05 -3.04 -40.84
C GLU A 461 33.49 -2.50 -40.79
N ARG A 462 33.84 -1.57 -41.69
CA ARG A 462 35.11 -0.81 -41.65
C ARG A 462 35.11 0.27 -40.56
N GLY A 463 33.95 0.68 -40.06
CA GLY A 463 33.85 1.53 -38.88
C GLY A 463 34.04 0.69 -37.62
N ASN A 464 34.90 1.13 -36.70
CA ASN A 464 35.10 0.53 -35.37
C ASN A 464 33.86 0.69 -34.47
N ILE A 465 32.69 0.23 -34.93
CA ILE A 465 31.41 0.32 -34.24
C ILE A 465 31.00 -1.11 -33.89
N SER A 466 30.56 -1.32 -32.64
CA SER A 466 30.12 -2.65 -32.21
C SER A 466 28.94 -3.14 -33.04
N LYS A 467 28.91 -4.45 -33.32
CA LYS A 467 27.83 -5.10 -34.09
C LYS A 467 26.42 -4.78 -33.55
N ALA A 468 26.28 -4.67 -32.22
CA ALA A 468 25.03 -4.29 -31.56
C ALA A 468 24.60 -2.84 -31.83
N MET A 469 25.55 -1.90 -31.89
CA MET A 469 25.26 -0.51 -32.27
C MET A 469 24.89 -0.38 -33.74
N LEU A 470 25.52 -1.19 -34.62
CA LEU A 470 25.20 -1.23 -36.04
C LEU A 470 23.79 -1.74 -36.31
N GLU A 471 23.39 -2.84 -35.67
CA GLU A 471 22.02 -3.34 -35.77
C GLU A 471 20.98 -2.33 -35.27
N ARG A 472 21.30 -1.60 -34.20
CA ARG A 472 20.42 -0.55 -33.67
C ARG A 472 20.30 0.64 -34.62
N ALA A 473 21.41 1.12 -35.17
CA ALA A 473 21.42 2.19 -36.17
C ALA A 473 20.63 1.78 -37.42
N TRP A 474 20.82 0.54 -37.89
CA TRP A 474 20.11 -0.02 -39.04
C TRP A 474 18.59 -0.02 -38.84
N ARG A 475 18.12 -0.55 -37.70
CA ARG A 475 16.68 -0.57 -37.35
C ARG A 475 16.06 0.82 -37.30
N LEU A 476 16.81 1.82 -36.84
CA LEU A 476 16.35 3.21 -36.77
C LEU A 476 16.32 3.89 -38.16
N SER A 477 17.27 3.54 -39.04
CA SER A 477 17.31 4.07 -40.41
C SER A 477 16.26 3.48 -41.35
N CYS A 478 15.85 2.23 -41.15
CA CYS A 478 14.87 1.53 -41.99
C CYS A 478 13.43 1.76 -41.49
N ARG A 479 12.89 2.98 -41.65
CA ARG A 479 11.55 3.38 -41.16
C ARG A 479 10.33 2.60 -41.71
N ARG A 480 10.46 1.70 -42.70
CA ARG A 480 9.32 0.98 -43.31
C ARG A 480 9.04 -0.43 -42.76
N GLN A 481 9.89 -1.01 -41.93
CA GLN A 481 9.70 -2.40 -41.47
C GLN A 481 8.78 -2.58 -40.24
N LEU A 482 8.30 -1.50 -39.61
CA LEU A 482 7.57 -1.58 -38.34
C LEU A 482 6.03 -1.73 -38.46
N GLN A 483 5.47 -1.91 -39.67
CA GLN A 483 4.01 -2.06 -39.86
C GLN A 483 3.52 -3.41 -40.40
N SER A 484 4.36 -4.44 -40.56
CA SER A 484 3.85 -5.77 -40.95
C SER A 484 4.62 -6.94 -40.32
N ARG A 485 3.85 -7.92 -39.81
CA ARG A 485 4.30 -9.19 -39.22
C ARG A 485 4.87 -10.17 -40.30
N PRO A 486 5.45 -11.32 -39.90
CA PRO A 486 6.72 -11.81 -40.42
C PRO A 486 6.55 -12.58 -41.74
N ALA A 487 7.41 -12.27 -42.71
CA ALA A 487 8.11 -13.20 -43.60
C ALA A 487 8.65 -12.43 -44.81
N GLN A 488 9.88 -12.79 -45.18
CA GLN A 488 10.54 -12.51 -46.46
C GLN A 488 11.04 -11.08 -46.70
N PHE A 489 12.37 -11.02 -46.85
CA PHE A 489 13.16 -9.90 -47.31
C PHE A 489 12.57 -9.25 -48.57
N ARG A 490 12.00 -8.04 -48.46
CA ARG A 490 11.80 -7.16 -49.62
C ARG A 490 12.11 -5.68 -49.32
N LYS A 491 12.85 -5.13 -50.27
CA LYS A 491 13.36 -3.77 -50.58
C LYS A 491 12.64 -2.56 -49.95
N CYS A 492 13.39 -1.68 -49.29
CA CYS A 492 12.95 -0.33 -48.84
C CYS A 492 13.17 0.74 -49.93
N SER A 493 12.35 1.80 -49.98
CA SER A 493 12.52 3.05 -50.79
C SER A 493 12.64 4.27 -49.88
N PRO A 494 13.40 5.32 -50.24
CA PRO A 494 13.22 6.63 -49.64
C PRO A 494 12.12 7.39 -50.38
N LYS A 495 11.17 7.97 -49.64
CA LYS A 495 10.57 9.25 -50.03
C LYS A 495 11.11 10.29 -49.05
N ILE A 496 11.49 11.42 -49.65
CA ILE A 496 12.12 12.63 -49.13
C ILE A 496 11.51 13.09 -47.81
#